data_AF-A0A943USI2-F1
#
_entry.id   AF-A0A943USI2-F1
#
_cell.length_a   1.000
_cell.length_b   1.000
_cell.length_c   1.000
_cell.angle_alpha   90.00
_cell.angle_beta   90.00
_cell.angle_gamma   90.00
#
_symmetry.space_group_name_H-M   'P 1'
#
loop_
_entity.id
_entity.type
_entity.pdbx_description
1 polymer ?
#
loop_
_entity_poly.entity_id
_entity_poly.type
_entity_poly.pdbx_seq_one_letter_code
_entity_poly.pdbx_strand_id
1 'polypeptide(L)'
;GTPYDREAKSAEAVNVHIDKLLWNVVMCGTPDALYRVITNYTDGFQSRVAVARTPDNTFSELAESPYHLTEQHKAKIQQVAHLLPLMSGDVELPKLEKRGRDWLERIRIETLENDDKTKARQRFRTCPTAMRMTACLMLCRVAEQLIQHHGLQGAETQLKADPTLWQKMLQRQQTPQMLATFDVLADYMIDNAIYFFRERIEEAFRAATYAPADAPRTKKSSNDTIYKQLETNFTSDEAFSLAMSLRGGNVTKVRINSMLYRWERQGMVRRIDRGVYKKTFRLDL
;
A
#
# COMPACT_ATOMS: atom_id res chain seq x y z
N GLY A 1 12.96 21.03 7.95
CA GLY A 1 13.33 20.68 6.56
C GLY A 1 13.93 21.90 5.91
N THR A 2 15.00 21.71 5.14
CA THR A 2 15.65 22.77 4.36
C THR A 2 14.77 23.20 3.18
N PRO A 3 14.94 24.43 2.63
CA PRO A 3 14.04 24.97 1.60
C PRO A 3 13.92 24.12 0.33
N TYR A 4 14.95 23.36 -0.01
CA TYR A 4 14.99 22.47 -1.18
C TYR A 4 14.00 21.28 -1.11
N ASP A 5 13.45 20.97 0.06
CA ASP A 5 12.60 19.80 0.27
C ASP A 5 11.10 20.05 0.02
N ARG A 6 10.71 21.32 -0.19
CA ARG A 6 9.28 21.70 -0.37
C ARG A 6 8.83 21.70 -1.84
N GLU A 7 9.75 21.57 -2.79
CA GLU A 7 9.47 21.74 -4.23
C GLU A 7 9.63 20.45 -5.06
N ALA A 8 9.81 19.29 -4.43
CA ALA A 8 9.99 18.03 -5.14
C ALA A 8 8.71 17.62 -5.90
N LYS A 9 8.67 17.92 -7.20
CA LYS A 9 7.60 17.52 -8.13
C LYS A 9 8.06 16.33 -8.99
N SER A 10 8.31 15.15 -8.40
CA SER A 10 8.59 13.91 -9.16
C SER A 10 8.59 12.66 -8.25
N ALA A 11 8.86 11.48 -8.84
CA ALA A 11 9.09 10.21 -8.13
C ALA A 11 10.21 10.27 -7.07
N GLU A 12 11.13 11.24 -7.15
CA GLU A 12 12.14 11.47 -6.10
C GLU A 12 11.54 12.01 -4.80
N ALA A 13 10.40 12.72 -4.86
CA ALA A 13 9.66 13.12 -3.66
C ALA A 13 9.23 11.89 -2.84
N VAL A 14 8.78 10.83 -3.53
CA VAL A 14 8.39 9.55 -2.90
C VAL A 14 9.57 8.92 -2.16
N ASN A 15 10.79 9.02 -2.72
CA ASN A 15 11.99 8.46 -2.09
C ASN A 15 12.47 9.32 -0.91
N VAL A 16 12.38 10.65 -0.99
CA VAL A 16 12.65 11.54 0.16
C VAL A 16 11.68 11.24 1.33
N HIS A 17 10.43 10.87 1.02
CA HIS A 17 9.45 10.47 2.04
C HIS A 17 9.82 9.16 2.76
N ILE A 18 10.37 8.19 2.02
CA ILE A 18 10.84 6.89 2.56
C ILE A 18 12.07 7.09 3.45
N ASP A 19 13.02 7.94 3.04
CA ASP A 19 14.31 8.08 3.74
C ASP A 19 14.28 9.07 4.91
N LYS A 20 13.39 10.09 4.88
CA LYS A 20 13.52 11.25 5.79
C LYS A 20 12.24 11.73 6.48
N LEU A 21 11.06 11.21 6.14
CA LEU A 21 9.79 11.78 6.64
C LEU A 21 9.01 10.79 7.50
N LEU A 22 9.37 10.75 8.78
CA LEU A 22 8.55 10.20 9.86
C LEU A 22 7.70 11.33 10.48
N TRP A 23 6.61 11.74 9.82
CA TRP A 23 5.68 12.70 10.43
C TRP A 23 4.80 11.97 11.45
N ASN A 24 5.22 11.97 12.71
CA ASN A 24 4.30 11.76 13.82
C ASN A 24 3.64 13.11 14.14
N VAL A 25 2.49 13.39 13.52
CA VAL A 25 1.70 14.59 13.85
C VAL A 25 0.80 14.25 15.03
N VAL A 26 1.08 14.86 16.18
CA VAL A 26 0.17 14.84 17.34
C VAL A 26 -0.59 16.15 17.36
N MET A 27 -1.92 16.08 17.33
CA MET A 27 -2.80 17.23 17.42
C MET A 27 -3.81 17.03 18.54
N CYS A 28 -3.95 18.05 19.39
CA CYS A 28 -5.02 18.17 20.36
C CYS A 28 -5.99 19.25 19.85
N GLY A 29 -7.28 18.94 19.74
CA GLY A 29 -8.26 19.90 19.23
C GLY A 29 -9.69 19.39 19.36
N THR A 30 -10.65 20.25 19.03
CA THR A 30 -12.06 19.88 18.94
C THR A 30 -12.30 18.92 17.77
N PRO A 31 -13.40 18.16 17.75
CA PRO A 31 -13.77 17.34 16.59
C PRO A 31 -13.75 18.13 15.29
N ASP A 32 -14.18 19.40 15.30
CA ASP A 32 -14.16 20.27 14.13
C ASP A 32 -12.74 20.59 13.63
N ALA A 33 -11.78 20.82 14.54
CA ALA A 33 -10.37 20.97 14.17
C ALA A 33 -9.80 19.67 13.57
N LEU A 34 -10.17 18.52 14.14
CA LEU A 34 -9.80 17.21 13.58
C LEU A 34 -10.37 17.03 12.18
N TYR A 35 -11.66 17.30 11.96
CA TYR A 35 -12.29 17.20 10.65
C TYR A 35 -11.61 18.10 9.63
N ARG A 36 -11.30 19.36 9.99
CA ARG A 36 -10.59 20.29 9.09
C ARG A 36 -9.21 19.78 8.69
N VAL A 37 -8.46 19.19 9.61
CA VAL A 37 -7.14 18.62 9.29
C VAL A 37 -7.28 17.38 8.42
N ILE A 38 -8.11 16.41 8.82
CA ILE A 38 -8.27 15.15 8.10
C ILE A 38 -8.82 15.37 6.68
N THR A 39 -9.75 16.31 6.51
CA THR A 39 -10.35 16.61 5.20
C THR A 39 -9.35 17.24 4.25
N ASN A 40 -8.42 18.05 4.77
CA ASN A 40 -7.36 18.68 3.97
C ASN A 40 -6.10 17.80 3.87
N TYR A 41 -6.04 16.69 4.61
CA TYR A 41 -4.91 15.77 4.60
C TYR A 41 -4.93 14.96 3.30
N THR A 42 -4.26 15.49 2.27
CA THR A 42 -4.19 14.92 0.93
C THR A 42 -2.73 14.72 0.54
N ASP A 43 -2.11 13.69 1.10
CA ASP A 43 -0.76 13.27 0.72
C ASP A 43 -0.77 12.17 -0.36
N GLY A 44 -1.95 11.61 -0.69
CA GLY A 44 -2.09 10.49 -1.62
C GLY A 44 -1.56 9.16 -1.07
N PHE A 45 -1.15 9.12 0.19
CA PHE A 45 -0.66 7.94 0.88
C PHE A 45 -1.71 7.38 1.83
N GLN A 46 -1.58 6.09 2.14
CA GLN A 46 -2.40 5.46 3.16
C GLN A 46 -1.82 5.79 4.54
N SER A 47 -2.35 6.84 5.15
CA SER A 47 -1.85 7.35 6.44
C SER A 47 -2.58 6.71 7.61
N ARG A 48 -1.85 6.46 8.70
CA ARG A 48 -2.38 5.88 9.95
C ARG A 48 -2.60 7.00 10.95
N VAL A 49 -3.83 7.15 11.41
CA VAL A 49 -4.20 8.16 12.41
C VAL A 49 -4.60 7.45 13.70
N ALA A 50 -3.96 7.80 14.81
CA ALA A 50 -4.41 7.42 16.14
C ALA A 50 -5.24 8.58 16.70
N VAL A 51 -6.56 8.39 16.84
CA VAL A 51 -7.44 9.40 17.41
C VAL A 51 -7.73 9.01 18.86
N ALA A 52 -7.29 9.85 19.80
CA ALA A 52 -7.71 9.77 21.18
C ALA A 52 -8.77 10.85 21.44
N ARG A 53 -9.96 10.45 21.87
CA ARG A 53 -11.00 11.40 22.29
C ARG A 53 -10.80 11.69 23.78
N THR A 54 -10.58 12.94 24.13
CA THR A 54 -10.76 13.40 25.51
C THR A 54 -12.24 13.22 25.86
N PRO A 55 -12.59 12.49 26.93
CA PRO A 55 -13.98 12.34 27.34
C PRO A 55 -14.61 13.72 27.58
N ASP A 56 -15.88 13.89 27.21
CA ASP A 56 -16.62 15.11 27.51
C ASP A 56 -17.01 15.06 28.99
N ASN A 57 -16.29 15.81 29.82
CA ASN A 57 -16.46 15.81 31.28
C ASN A 57 -17.46 16.88 31.73
N THR A 58 -18.20 17.51 30.81
CA THR A 58 -18.97 18.73 31.14
C THR A 58 -20.11 18.44 32.13
N PHE A 59 -20.68 17.22 32.15
CA PHE A 59 -21.71 16.81 33.12
C PHE A 59 -21.72 15.30 33.47
N SER A 60 -20.74 14.53 32.99
CA SER A 60 -20.61 13.13 33.39
C SER A 60 -19.95 13.04 34.76
N GLU A 61 -20.47 12.21 35.66
CA GLU A 61 -19.63 11.68 36.76
C GLU A 61 -18.35 11.16 36.12
N LEU A 62 -17.18 11.49 36.71
CA LEU A 62 -15.93 10.85 36.31
C LEU A 62 -16.21 9.35 36.37
N ALA A 63 -16.28 8.67 35.21
CA ALA A 63 -16.33 7.22 35.21
C ALA A 63 -15.17 6.77 36.12
N GLU A 64 -15.46 6.03 37.20
CA GLU A 64 -14.48 5.75 38.26
C GLU A 64 -13.24 4.97 37.75
N SER A 65 -13.23 4.53 36.49
CA SER A 65 -12.04 4.04 35.81
C SER A 65 -12.13 4.18 34.29
N PRO A 66 -11.58 5.25 33.70
CA PRO A 66 -11.00 5.12 32.37
C PRO A 66 -9.97 3.97 32.43
N TYR A 67 -9.87 3.12 31.40
CA TYR A 67 -8.83 2.09 31.39
C TYR A 67 -7.45 2.77 31.40
N HIS A 68 -6.81 2.80 32.56
CA HIS A 68 -5.47 3.32 32.73
C HIS A 68 -4.48 2.17 32.65
N LEU A 69 -3.42 2.35 31.84
CA LEU A 69 -2.27 1.47 31.91
C LEU A 69 -1.68 1.56 33.30
N THR A 70 -1.68 0.44 34.03
CA THR A 70 -0.96 0.34 35.31
C THR A 70 0.53 0.58 35.07
N GLU A 71 1.27 0.97 36.11
CA GLU A 71 2.74 1.11 36.00
C GLU A 71 3.40 -0.18 35.53
N GLN A 72 2.84 -1.34 35.91
CA GLN A 72 3.28 -2.64 35.42
C GLN A 72 3.04 -2.81 33.90
N HIS A 73 1.87 -2.39 33.39
CA HIS A 73 1.60 -2.42 31.95
C HIS A 73 2.54 -1.48 31.18
N LYS A 74 2.77 -0.27 31.69
CA LYS A 74 3.71 0.69 31.08
C LYS A 74 5.13 0.15 31.04
N ALA A 75 5.61 -0.39 32.16
CA ALA A 75 6.93 -1.00 32.26
C ALA A 75 7.09 -2.16 31.26
N LYS A 76 6.07 -3.02 31.12
CA LYS A 76 6.08 -4.11 30.16
C LYS A 76 6.15 -3.63 28.71
N ILE A 77 5.39 -2.58 28.37
CA ILE A 77 5.44 -1.96 27.02
C ILE A 77 6.85 -1.41 26.75
N GLN A 78 7.44 -0.69 27.70
CA GLN A 78 8.79 -0.15 27.59
C GLN A 78 9.85 -1.25 27.42
N GLN A 79 9.73 -2.34 28.17
CA GLN A 79 10.63 -3.49 28.08
C GLN A 79 10.56 -4.18 26.72
N VAL A 80 9.34 -4.43 26.21
CA VAL A 80 9.16 -5.01 24.88
C VAL A 80 9.73 -4.06 23.81
N ALA A 81 9.40 -2.77 23.89
CA ALA A 81 9.91 -1.76 22.96
C ALA A 81 11.44 -1.65 22.96
N HIS A 82 12.09 -1.86 24.11
CA HIS A 82 13.55 -1.90 24.23
C HIS A 82 14.18 -3.09 23.48
N LEU A 83 13.52 -4.25 23.47
CA LEU A 83 14.07 -5.45 22.82
C LEU A 83 13.81 -5.52 21.31
N LEU A 84 12.72 -4.94 20.81
CA LEU A 84 12.35 -5.02 19.39
C LEU A 84 13.47 -4.57 18.42
N PRO A 85 14.23 -3.47 18.68
CA PRO A 85 15.33 -3.07 17.82
C PRO A 85 16.46 -4.09 17.69
N LEU A 86 16.60 -5.02 18.64
CA LEU A 86 17.61 -6.08 18.60
C LEU A 86 17.21 -7.24 17.68
N MET A 87 15.93 -7.31 17.28
CA MET A 87 15.39 -8.34 16.39
C MET A 87 15.49 -7.89 14.93
N SER A 88 16.72 -7.72 14.44
CA SER A 88 16.99 -7.25 13.07
C SER A 88 17.33 -8.41 12.14
N GLY A 89 16.85 -8.33 10.90
CA GLY A 89 17.11 -9.29 9.83
C GLY A 89 15.83 -9.78 9.15
N ASP A 90 16.00 -10.67 8.18
CA ASP A 90 14.90 -11.25 7.40
C ASP A 90 14.41 -12.56 8.02
N VAL A 91 13.11 -12.84 7.90
CA VAL A 91 12.52 -14.08 8.40
C VAL A 91 11.36 -14.51 7.50
N GLU A 92 11.35 -15.79 7.15
CA GLU A 92 10.25 -16.39 6.40
C GLU A 92 9.18 -16.92 7.35
N LEU A 93 7.92 -16.57 7.06
CA LEU A 93 6.74 -16.97 7.82
C LEU A 93 5.78 -17.81 6.93
N PRO A 94 6.15 -19.06 6.57
CA PRO A 94 5.44 -19.84 5.56
C PRO A 94 3.99 -20.17 5.94
N LYS A 95 3.69 -20.35 7.23
CA LYS A 95 2.31 -20.64 7.67
C LYS A 95 1.43 -19.38 7.60
N LEU A 96 1.98 -18.21 7.95
CA LEU A 96 1.28 -16.94 7.80
C LEU A 96 1.07 -16.59 6.33
N GLU A 97 2.07 -16.82 5.48
CA GLU A 97 1.95 -16.64 4.04
C GLU A 97 0.84 -17.54 3.47
N LYS A 98 0.87 -18.84 3.79
CA LYS A 98 -0.18 -19.77 3.40
C LYS A 98 -1.56 -19.30 3.87
N ARG A 99 -1.69 -18.90 5.14
CA ARG A 99 -2.96 -18.43 5.70
C ARG A 99 -3.50 -17.21 4.95
N GLY A 100 -2.64 -16.26 4.59
CA GLY A 100 -3.08 -15.11 3.83
C GLY A 100 -3.42 -15.42 2.37
N ARG A 101 -2.77 -16.42 1.74
CA ARG A 101 -3.18 -16.94 0.42
C ARG A 101 -4.57 -17.58 0.49
N ASP A 102 -4.82 -18.40 1.50
CA ASP A 102 -6.13 -19.01 1.73
C ASP A 102 -7.22 -17.94 1.94
N TRP A 103 -6.90 -16.89 2.71
CA TRP A 103 -7.79 -15.73 2.92
C TRP A 103 -8.07 -14.98 1.61
N LEU A 104 -7.04 -14.72 0.79
CA LEU A 104 -7.21 -14.04 -0.51
C LEU A 104 -8.14 -14.84 -1.43
N GLU A 105 -8.00 -16.16 -1.45
CA GLU A 105 -8.85 -17.04 -2.27
C GLU A 105 -10.29 -17.08 -1.75
N ARG A 106 -10.49 -17.15 -0.42
CA ARG A 106 -11.81 -17.04 0.19
C ARG A 106 -12.51 -15.75 -0.23
N ILE A 107 -11.84 -14.60 -0.08
CA ILE A 107 -12.42 -13.31 -0.49
C ILE A 107 -12.62 -13.25 -2.01
N ARG A 108 -11.79 -13.93 -2.82
CA ARG A 108 -12.00 -14.01 -4.28
C ARG A 108 -13.30 -14.71 -4.63
N ILE A 109 -13.60 -15.83 -4.00
CA ILE A 109 -14.84 -16.57 -4.23
C ILE A 109 -16.05 -15.72 -3.81
N GLU A 110 -16.02 -15.19 -2.58
CA GLU A 110 -17.08 -14.32 -2.04
C GLU A 110 -17.36 -13.10 -2.94
N THR A 111 -16.30 -12.44 -3.42
CA THR A 111 -16.46 -11.24 -4.28
C THR A 111 -16.86 -11.57 -5.71
N LEU A 112 -16.57 -12.79 -6.18
CA LEU A 112 -17.04 -13.27 -7.48
C LEU A 112 -18.56 -13.53 -7.45
N GLU A 113 -19.06 -14.14 -6.39
CA GLU A 113 -20.50 -14.41 -6.20
C GLU A 113 -21.33 -13.13 -6.15
N ASN A 114 -20.76 -12.06 -5.57
CA ASN A 114 -21.44 -10.78 -5.36
C ASN A 114 -21.12 -9.70 -6.42
N ASP A 115 -20.31 -10.02 -7.44
CA ASP A 115 -19.71 -9.06 -8.41
C ASP A 115 -19.07 -7.82 -7.74
N ASP A 116 -18.53 -7.98 -6.52
CA ASP A 116 -17.97 -6.88 -5.73
C ASP A 116 -16.52 -6.59 -6.14
N LYS A 117 -16.37 -5.91 -7.27
CA LYS A 117 -15.06 -5.49 -7.83
C LYS A 117 -14.25 -4.62 -6.87
N THR A 118 -14.91 -3.88 -5.98
CA THR A 118 -14.28 -2.99 -5.00
C THR A 118 -13.61 -3.81 -3.90
N LYS A 119 -14.35 -4.72 -3.26
CA LYS A 119 -13.82 -5.65 -2.26
C LYS A 119 -12.78 -6.60 -2.86
N ALA A 120 -13.00 -7.06 -4.09
CA ALA A 120 -12.05 -7.92 -4.82
C ALA A 120 -10.68 -7.27 -5.02
N ARG A 121 -10.61 -5.95 -5.21
CA ARG A 121 -9.34 -5.22 -5.32
C ARG A 121 -8.76 -4.89 -3.96
N GLN A 122 -9.61 -4.52 -3.00
CA GLN A 122 -9.19 -4.13 -1.65
C GLN A 122 -8.48 -5.27 -0.92
N ARG A 123 -8.85 -6.54 -1.18
CA ARG A 123 -8.21 -7.72 -0.56
C ARG A 123 -6.68 -7.75 -0.71
N PHE A 124 -6.14 -7.27 -1.84
CA PHE A 124 -4.69 -7.25 -2.10
C PHE A 124 -3.95 -6.23 -1.25
N ARG A 125 -4.63 -5.21 -0.72
CA ARG A 125 -4.06 -4.25 0.23
C ARG A 125 -4.25 -4.70 1.67
N THR A 126 -5.42 -5.25 1.97
CA THR A 126 -5.76 -5.72 3.31
C THR A 126 -4.87 -6.88 3.74
N CYS A 127 -4.70 -7.90 2.88
CA CYS A 127 -3.91 -9.09 3.19
C CYS A 127 -2.47 -8.78 3.69
N PRO A 128 -1.61 -8.06 2.93
CA PRO A 128 -0.26 -7.75 3.40
C PRO A 128 -0.25 -6.83 4.62
N THR A 129 -1.27 -5.98 4.80
CA THR A 129 -1.37 -5.13 5.99
C THR A 129 -1.67 -5.96 7.24
N ALA A 130 -2.64 -6.88 7.15
CA ALA A 130 -2.96 -7.80 8.23
C ALA A 130 -1.77 -8.72 8.54
N MET A 131 -1.07 -9.25 7.53
CA MET A 131 0.15 -10.05 7.73
C MET A 131 1.21 -9.28 8.53
N ARG A 132 1.46 -7.99 8.20
CA ARG A 132 2.40 -7.14 8.94
C ARG A 132 1.97 -6.94 10.38
N MET A 133 0.69 -6.69 10.63
CA MET A 133 0.17 -6.53 11.98
C MET A 133 0.32 -7.81 12.80
N THR A 134 -0.01 -8.97 12.21
CA THR A 134 0.18 -10.27 12.85
C THR A 134 1.66 -10.54 13.14
N ALA A 135 2.58 -10.23 12.21
CA ALA A 135 4.02 -10.37 12.44
C ALA A 135 4.51 -9.47 13.60
N CYS A 136 4.00 -8.23 13.71
CA CYS A 136 4.29 -7.37 14.84
C CYS A 136 3.81 -7.97 16.17
N LEU A 137 2.60 -8.56 16.21
CA LEU A 137 2.10 -9.25 17.40
C LEU A 137 2.97 -10.45 17.78
N MET A 138 3.41 -11.24 16.79
CA MET A 138 4.34 -12.34 17.00
C MET A 138 5.68 -11.85 17.58
N LEU A 139 6.25 -10.75 17.07
CA LEU A 139 7.48 -10.16 17.59
C LEU A 139 7.33 -9.68 19.04
N CYS A 140 6.23 -8.99 19.35
CA CYS A 140 5.92 -8.60 20.73
C CYS A 140 5.83 -9.83 21.65
N ARG A 141 5.25 -10.94 21.18
CA ARG A 141 5.15 -12.19 21.93
C ARG A 141 6.51 -12.85 22.15
N VAL A 142 7.41 -12.82 21.16
CA VAL A 142 8.79 -13.29 21.31
C VAL A 142 9.53 -12.47 22.38
N ALA A 143 9.44 -11.15 22.31
CA ALA A 143 10.05 -10.25 23.29
C ALA A 143 9.52 -10.53 24.70
N GLU A 144 8.20 -10.65 24.85
CA GLU A 144 7.56 -10.98 26.12
C GLU A 144 8.05 -12.32 26.69
N GLN A 145 8.16 -13.37 25.86
CA GLN A 145 8.65 -14.68 26.32
C GLN A 145 10.10 -14.62 26.79
N LEU A 146 10.96 -13.91 26.07
CA LEU A 146 12.36 -13.72 26.47
C LEU A 146 12.45 -13.01 27.83
N ILE A 147 11.66 -11.94 28.02
CA ILE A 147 11.59 -11.20 29.29
C ILE A 147 11.08 -12.10 30.41
N GLN A 148 10.04 -12.90 30.18
CA GLN A 148 9.47 -13.80 31.18
C GLN A 148 10.47 -14.88 31.63
N HIS A 149 11.28 -15.41 30.72
CA HIS A 149 12.21 -16.49 31.03
C HIS A 149 13.55 -16.02 31.60
N HIS A 150 14.04 -14.85 31.17
CA HIS A 150 15.40 -14.41 31.47
C HIS A 150 15.49 -13.03 32.14
N GLY A 151 14.35 -12.35 32.36
CA GLY A 151 14.33 -10.93 32.70
C GLY A 151 14.79 -10.06 31.53
N LEU A 152 14.69 -8.73 31.67
CA LEU A 152 15.05 -7.79 30.60
C LEU A 152 16.52 -7.90 30.19
N GLN A 153 17.44 -7.83 31.16
CA GLN A 153 18.89 -7.88 30.89
C GLN A 153 19.32 -9.24 30.34
N GLY A 154 18.73 -10.33 30.85
CA GLY A 154 19.00 -11.67 30.32
C GLY A 154 18.48 -11.83 28.90
N ALA A 155 17.27 -11.34 28.61
CA ALA A 155 16.72 -11.33 27.25
C ALA A 155 17.61 -10.56 26.27
N GLU A 156 18.09 -9.38 26.65
CA GLU A 156 19.02 -8.58 25.85
C GLU A 156 20.33 -9.33 25.59
N THR A 157 20.88 -9.98 26.63
CA THR A 157 22.11 -10.77 26.52
C THR A 157 21.94 -11.94 25.55
N GLN A 158 20.80 -12.65 25.62
CA GLN A 158 20.50 -13.77 24.73
C GLN A 158 20.36 -13.32 23.26
N LEU A 159 19.65 -12.22 23.01
CA LEU A 159 19.49 -11.67 21.65
C LEU A 159 20.82 -11.18 21.06
N LYS A 160 21.70 -10.63 21.89
CA LYS A 160 23.06 -10.22 21.47
C LYS A 160 23.97 -11.42 21.20
N ALA A 161 23.84 -12.49 21.98
CA ALA A 161 24.66 -13.69 21.86
C ALA A 161 24.26 -14.57 20.65
N ASP A 162 22.95 -14.75 20.40
CA ASP A 162 22.42 -15.40 19.20
C ASP A 162 21.46 -14.47 18.45
N PRO A 163 21.95 -13.70 17.46
CA PRO A 163 21.12 -12.82 16.64
C PRO A 163 20.02 -13.53 15.84
N THR A 164 20.07 -14.86 15.71
CA THR A 164 19.05 -15.67 15.00
C THR A 164 18.00 -16.26 15.93
N LEU A 165 18.16 -16.11 17.25
CA LEU A 165 17.25 -16.66 18.26
C LEU A 165 15.81 -16.21 18.04
N TRP A 166 15.62 -14.91 17.81
CA TRP A 166 14.30 -14.32 17.61
C TRP A 166 13.61 -14.88 16.36
N GLN A 167 14.34 -15.19 15.27
CA GLN A 167 13.78 -15.77 14.05
C GLN A 167 13.19 -17.16 14.33
N LYS A 168 13.96 -18.01 15.04
CA LYS A 168 13.52 -19.35 15.45
C LYS A 168 12.30 -19.28 16.36
N MET A 169 12.29 -18.34 17.31
CA MET A 169 11.15 -18.13 18.20
C MET A 169 9.92 -17.60 17.45
N LEU A 170 10.11 -16.67 16.51
CA LEU A 170 9.04 -16.10 15.70
C LEU A 170 8.38 -17.16 14.82
N GLN A 171 9.17 -18.05 14.21
CA GLN A 171 8.63 -19.17 13.45
C GLN A 171 7.73 -20.08 14.31
N ARG A 172 8.08 -20.27 15.58
CA ARG A 172 7.25 -21.02 16.56
C ARG A 172 5.99 -20.25 16.97
N GLN A 173 5.96 -18.93 16.85
CA GLN A 173 4.75 -18.12 17.09
C GLN A 173 3.69 -18.24 15.99
N GLN A 174 3.95 -18.95 14.89
CA GLN A 174 2.92 -19.32 13.90
C GLN A 174 2.01 -20.45 14.42
N THR A 175 1.40 -20.22 15.59
CA THR A 175 0.42 -21.11 16.23
C THR A 175 -0.97 -20.92 15.60
N PRO A 176 -1.88 -21.90 15.71
CA PRO A 176 -3.24 -21.76 15.19
C PRO A 176 -3.98 -20.53 15.72
N GLN A 177 -3.81 -20.18 17.00
CA GLN A 177 -4.43 -19.02 17.64
C GLN A 177 -3.89 -17.70 17.09
N MET A 178 -2.57 -17.61 16.89
CA MET A 178 -1.96 -16.42 16.30
C MET A 178 -2.37 -16.26 14.83
N LEU A 179 -2.45 -17.36 14.08
CA LEU A 179 -2.94 -17.34 12.70
C LEU A 179 -4.44 -17.01 12.62
N ALA A 180 -5.25 -17.39 13.60
CA ALA A 180 -6.64 -16.95 13.69
C ALA A 180 -6.75 -15.44 13.95
N THR A 181 -5.77 -14.84 14.63
CA THR A 181 -5.71 -13.39 14.83
C THR A 181 -5.51 -12.66 13.51
N PHE A 182 -4.77 -13.23 12.55
CA PHE A 182 -4.69 -12.69 11.19
C PHE A 182 -6.07 -12.60 10.53
N ASP A 183 -6.91 -13.64 10.64
CA ASP A 183 -8.24 -13.64 10.02
C ASP A 183 -9.12 -12.53 10.61
N VAL A 184 -9.15 -12.41 11.93
CA VAL A 184 -9.91 -11.35 12.62
C VAL A 184 -9.46 -9.97 12.18
N LEU A 185 -8.14 -9.74 12.09
CA LEU A 185 -7.60 -8.46 11.63
C LEU A 185 -7.97 -8.19 10.17
N ALA A 186 -7.78 -9.18 9.29
CA ALA A 186 -8.02 -9.02 7.87
C ALA A 186 -9.51 -8.80 7.55
N ASP A 187 -10.40 -9.56 8.20
CA ASP A 187 -11.86 -9.42 8.03
C ASP A 187 -12.34 -8.07 8.57
N TYR A 188 -11.93 -7.70 9.79
CA TYR A 188 -12.25 -6.39 10.35
C TYR A 188 -11.77 -5.26 9.44
N MET A 189 -10.54 -5.33 8.93
CA MET A 189 -9.98 -4.30 8.08
C MET A 189 -10.71 -4.17 6.74
N ILE A 190 -11.02 -5.29 6.07
CA ILE A 190 -11.72 -5.23 4.77
C ILE A 190 -13.16 -4.75 4.96
N ASP A 191 -13.85 -5.22 5.99
CA ASP A 191 -15.25 -4.83 6.23
C ASP A 191 -15.35 -3.35 6.58
N ASN A 192 -14.47 -2.82 7.43
CA ASN A 192 -14.45 -1.38 7.71
C ASN A 192 -14.03 -0.54 6.50
N ALA A 193 -13.05 -1.00 5.72
CA ALA A 193 -12.63 -0.30 4.51
C ALA A 193 -13.78 -0.16 3.52
N ILE A 194 -14.56 -1.22 3.36
CA ILE A 194 -15.72 -1.24 2.47
C ILE A 194 -16.88 -0.46 3.08
N TYR A 195 -17.20 -0.63 4.36
CA TYR A 195 -18.31 0.05 5.01
C TYR A 195 -18.17 1.57 4.98
N PHE A 196 -17.00 2.11 5.34
CA PHE A 196 -16.80 3.56 5.45
C PHE A 196 -16.32 4.23 4.16
N PHE A 197 -15.61 3.50 3.28
CA PHE A 197 -14.88 4.12 2.18
C PHE A 197 -15.19 3.54 0.81
N ARG A 198 -16.22 2.69 0.65
CA ARG A 198 -16.57 2.07 -0.65
C ARG A 198 -16.61 3.09 -1.79
N GLU A 199 -17.38 4.17 -1.65
CA GLU A 199 -17.54 5.18 -2.70
C GLU A 199 -16.21 5.84 -3.07
N ARG A 200 -15.41 6.24 -2.06
CA ARG A 200 -14.09 6.86 -2.29
C ARG A 200 -13.10 5.89 -2.93
N ILE A 201 -13.14 4.61 -2.55
CA ILE A 201 -12.31 3.56 -3.14
C ILE A 201 -12.72 3.34 -4.60
N GLU A 202 -14.03 3.31 -4.89
CA GLU A 202 -14.56 3.20 -6.24
C GLU A 202 -14.21 4.40 -7.11
N GLU A 203 -14.33 5.61 -6.58
CA GLU A 203 -13.91 6.84 -7.24
C GLU A 203 -12.41 6.84 -7.54
N ALA A 204 -11.58 6.43 -6.57
CA ALA A 204 -10.14 6.26 -6.78
C ALA A 204 -9.85 5.24 -7.88
N PHE A 205 -10.67 4.19 -8.02
CA PHE A 205 -10.54 3.23 -9.12
C PHE A 205 -11.05 3.75 -10.47
N ARG A 206 -12.03 4.65 -10.48
CA ARG A 206 -12.53 5.33 -11.68
C ARG A 206 -11.63 6.50 -12.10
N ALA A 207 -10.85 7.04 -11.16
CA ALA A 207 -9.94 8.14 -11.38
C ALA A 207 -8.94 7.81 -12.48
N ALA A 208 -8.68 8.80 -13.34
CA ALA A 208 -7.98 8.60 -14.60
C ALA A 208 -6.54 8.09 -14.49
N THR A 209 -5.97 8.23 -13.29
CA THR A 209 -4.62 7.87 -12.89
C THR A 209 -4.48 6.42 -12.42
N TYR A 210 -5.57 5.71 -12.11
CA TYR A 210 -5.55 4.35 -11.56
C TYR A 210 -5.98 3.29 -12.61
N ALA A 211 -5.45 3.40 -13.83
CA ALA A 211 -5.70 2.39 -14.86
C ALA A 211 -4.88 1.11 -14.57
N PRO A 212 -5.51 -0.09 -14.52
CA PRO A 212 -4.79 -1.36 -14.49
C PRO A 212 -3.87 -1.47 -15.72
N ALA A 213 -2.68 -2.07 -15.56
CA ALA A 213 -1.76 -2.33 -16.66
C ALA A 213 -2.39 -3.15 -17.81
N ASP A 214 -3.43 -3.93 -17.49
CA ASP A 214 -4.07 -4.91 -18.39
C ASP A 214 -5.51 -4.54 -18.79
N ALA A 215 -5.98 -3.32 -18.51
CA ALA A 215 -7.32 -2.92 -18.97
C ALA A 215 -7.34 -2.75 -20.50
N PRO A 216 -8.30 -3.35 -21.24
CA PRO A 216 -8.50 -3.03 -22.65
C PRO A 216 -8.75 -1.52 -22.78
N ARG A 217 -7.92 -0.92 -23.62
CA ARG A 217 -7.72 0.52 -23.75
C ARG A 217 -9.03 1.22 -24.13
N THR A 218 -9.68 1.85 -23.16
CA THR A 218 -10.97 2.55 -23.36
C THR A 218 -10.88 4.07 -23.30
N LYS A 219 -9.68 4.65 -23.09
CA LYS A 219 -9.48 6.10 -23.20
C LYS A 219 -8.91 6.48 -24.55
N LYS A 220 -9.68 7.28 -25.31
CA LYS A 220 -9.25 8.01 -26.51
C LYS A 220 -8.20 9.05 -26.11
N SER A 221 -6.94 8.63 -25.97
CA SER A 221 -5.82 9.56 -25.81
C SER A 221 -5.48 10.21 -27.15
N SER A 222 -4.72 11.31 -27.14
CA SER A 222 -4.16 11.86 -28.38
C SER A 222 -3.25 10.85 -29.11
N ASN A 223 -2.75 9.79 -28.45
CA ASN A 223 -2.03 8.69 -29.13
C ASN A 223 -3.01 7.81 -29.91
N ASP A 224 -4.26 7.68 -29.47
CA ASP A 224 -5.29 6.93 -30.18
C ASP A 224 -5.76 7.67 -31.43
N THR A 225 -5.81 9.01 -31.37
CA THR A 225 -6.08 9.83 -32.56
C THR A 225 -4.96 9.68 -33.60
N ILE A 226 -3.69 9.75 -33.18
CA ILE A 226 -2.54 9.49 -34.07
C ILE A 226 -2.64 8.07 -34.65
N TYR A 227 -2.85 7.06 -33.81
CA TYR A 227 -2.98 5.67 -34.27
C TYR A 227 -4.10 5.53 -35.30
N LYS A 228 -5.28 6.13 -35.10
CA LYS A 228 -6.39 6.05 -36.06
C LYS A 228 -6.09 6.74 -37.39
N GLN A 229 -5.43 7.89 -37.36
CA GLN A 229 -5.15 8.69 -38.56
C GLN A 229 -3.94 8.23 -39.37
N LEU A 230 -3.02 7.44 -38.79
CA LEU A 230 -1.95 6.80 -39.55
C LEU A 230 -2.52 5.80 -40.56
N GLU A 231 -1.81 5.55 -41.65
CA GLU A 231 -2.21 4.50 -42.60
C GLU A 231 -1.93 3.10 -42.03
N THR A 232 -2.38 2.06 -42.75
CA THR A 232 -2.13 0.66 -42.38
C THR A 232 -0.62 0.35 -42.33
N ASN A 233 0.16 0.94 -43.24
CA ASN A 233 1.62 0.95 -43.21
C ASN A 233 2.06 2.40 -43.05
N PHE A 234 2.99 2.69 -42.16
CA PHE A 234 3.45 4.05 -41.91
C PHE A 234 4.90 4.08 -41.41
N THR A 235 5.55 5.24 -41.52
CA THR A 235 6.93 5.46 -41.06
C THR A 235 6.99 6.19 -39.72
N SER A 236 8.13 6.10 -39.03
CA SER A 236 8.36 6.86 -37.79
C SER A 236 8.30 8.37 -37.99
N ASP A 237 8.69 8.86 -39.17
CA ASP A 237 8.64 10.29 -39.50
C ASP A 237 7.21 10.76 -39.85
N GLU A 238 6.37 9.90 -40.44
CA GLU A 238 4.92 10.16 -40.59
C GLU A 238 4.22 10.21 -39.23
N ALA A 239 4.53 9.25 -38.35
CA ALA A 239 4.02 9.26 -36.97
C ALA A 239 4.47 10.51 -36.19
N PHE A 240 5.70 10.97 -36.43
CA PHE A 240 6.23 12.19 -35.83
C PHE A 240 5.54 13.45 -36.38
N SER A 241 5.40 13.58 -37.70
CA SER A 241 4.75 14.73 -38.35
C SER A 241 3.28 14.86 -37.93
N LEU A 242 2.57 13.74 -37.86
CA LEU A 242 1.18 13.71 -37.40
C LEU A 242 1.05 14.02 -35.90
N ALA A 243 2.02 13.59 -35.08
CA ALA A 243 2.04 13.94 -33.67
C ALA A 243 2.31 15.43 -33.45
N MET A 244 3.18 16.04 -34.27
CA MET A 244 3.48 17.47 -34.27
C MET A 244 2.25 18.29 -34.64
N SER A 245 1.48 17.88 -35.67
CA SER A 245 0.26 18.59 -36.07
C SER A 245 -0.86 18.51 -35.02
N LEU A 246 -0.98 17.38 -34.32
CA LEU A 246 -2.02 17.16 -33.31
C LEU A 246 -1.67 17.69 -31.90
N ARG A 247 -0.39 17.89 -31.58
CA ARG A 247 0.08 18.26 -30.23
C ARG A 247 0.91 19.54 -30.15
N GLY A 248 1.25 20.14 -31.28
CA GLY A 248 2.10 21.33 -31.35
C GLY A 248 3.59 21.05 -31.09
N GLY A 249 4.36 22.12 -30.90
CA GLY A 249 5.84 22.14 -30.96
C GLY A 249 6.63 21.40 -29.87
N ASN A 250 5.98 20.74 -28.91
CA ASN A 250 6.64 20.05 -27.77
C ASN A 250 6.81 18.52 -27.99
N VAL A 251 6.68 18.02 -29.22
CA VAL A 251 6.88 16.60 -29.53
C VAL A 251 8.32 16.35 -29.99
N THR A 252 9.02 15.44 -29.30
CA THR A 252 10.39 15.03 -29.66
C THR A 252 10.39 13.66 -30.33
N LYS A 253 11.37 13.39 -31.21
CA LYS A 253 11.52 12.07 -31.86
C LYS A 253 11.68 10.94 -30.84
N VAL A 254 12.33 11.20 -29.70
CA VAL A 254 12.46 10.24 -28.58
C VAL A 254 11.09 9.81 -28.07
N ARG A 255 10.17 10.75 -27.88
CA ARG A 255 8.82 10.48 -27.37
C ARG A 255 7.99 9.63 -28.34
N ILE A 256 8.19 9.82 -29.65
CA ILE A 256 7.57 9.01 -30.71
C ILE A 256 8.15 7.61 -30.76
N ASN A 257 9.48 7.47 -30.64
CA ASN A 257 10.12 6.15 -30.55
C ASN A 257 9.63 5.36 -29.33
N SER A 258 9.50 5.99 -28.16
CA SER A 258 8.91 5.36 -26.97
C SER A 258 7.42 5.05 -27.11
N MET A 259 6.67 5.80 -27.94
CA MET A 259 5.28 5.49 -28.26
C MET A 259 5.18 4.26 -29.16
N LEU A 260 5.96 4.23 -30.26
CA LEU A 260 5.98 3.12 -31.22
C LEU A 260 6.46 1.81 -30.58
N TYR A 261 7.49 1.89 -29.72
CA TYR A 261 7.95 0.74 -28.93
C TYR A 261 6.85 0.15 -28.04
N ARG A 262 6.02 0.99 -27.43
CA ARG A 262 4.89 0.52 -26.61
C ARG A 262 3.79 -0.11 -27.45
N TRP A 263 3.47 0.45 -28.62
CA TRP A 263 2.49 -0.14 -29.54
C TRP A 263 2.95 -1.49 -30.08
N GLU A 264 4.25 -1.65 -30.32
CA GLU A 264 4.86 -2.92 -30.74
C GLU A 264 4.76 -3.97 -29.62
N ARG A 265 5.12 -3.63 -28.38
CA ARG A 265 4.96 -4.52 -27.22
C ARG A 265 3.51 -4.93 -26.94
N GLN A 266 2.56 -4.07 -27.29
CA GLN A 266 1.12 -4.32 -27.12
C GLN A 266 0.49 -5.07 -28.31
N GLY A 267 1.28 -5.36 -29.36
CA GLY A 267 0.78 -6.02 -30.56
C GLY A 267 -0.21 -5.18 -31.37
N MET A 268 -0.13 -3.84 -31.29
CA MET A 268 -0.93 -2.90 -32.08
C MET A 268 -0.28 -2.57 -33.43
N VAL A 269 1.04 -2.64 -33.49
CA VAL A 269 1.81 -2.50 -34.73
C VAL A 269 2.92 -3.54 -34.75
N ARG A 270 3.30 -3.96 -35.95
CA ARG A 270 4.47 -4.78 -36.20
C ARG A 270 5.50 -3.97 -36.96
N ARG A 271 6.74 -3.98 -36.51
CA ARG A 271 7.86 -3.40 -37.28
C ARG A 271 8.18 -4.32 -38.46
N ILE A 272 8.15 -3.75 -39.65
CA ILE A 272 8.49 -4.46 -40.89
C ILE A 272 9.95 -4.19 -41.24
N ASP A 273 10.40 -2.95 -41.04
CA ASP A 273 11.77 -2.52 -41.30
C ASP A 273 12.15 -1.38 -40.34
N ARG A 274 13.41 -0.93 -40.36
CA ARG A 274 13.90 0.16 -39.52
C ARG A 274 13.10 1.44 -39.76
N GLY A 275 12.26 1.78 -38.78
CA GLY A 275 11.40 2.97 -38.86
C GLY A 275 10.11 2.76 -39.66
N VAL A 276 9.80 1.54 -40.10
CA VAL A 276 8.60 1.21 -40.87
C VAL A 276 7.73 0.24 -40.08
N TYR A 277 6.45 0.60 -39.91
CA TYR A 277 5.50 -0.11 -39.07
C TYR A 277 4.22 -0.42 -39.83
N LYS A 278 3.58 -1.54 -39.49
CA LYS A 278 2.26 -1.93 -39.99
C LYS A 278 1.31 -2.16 -38.85
N LYS A 279 0.10 -1.62 -38.93
CA LYS A 279 -0.96 -1.87 -37.95
C LYS A 279 -1.37 -3.33 -37.95
N THR A 280 -1.56 -3.88 -36.77
CA THR A 280 -2.12 -5.21 -36.57
C THR A 280 -3.56 -5.04 -36.10
N PHE A 281 -4.50 -5.46 -36.94
CA PHE A 281 -5.92 -5.51 -36.56
C PHE A 281 -6.10 -6.67 -35.59
N ARG A 282 -6.39 -6.39 -34.32
CA ARG A 282 -7.02 -7.39 -33.47
C ARG A 282 -8.40 -7.66 -34.08
N LEU A 283 -8.61 -8.88 -34.54
CA LEU A 283 -9.96 -9.42 -34.67
C LEU A 283 -10.53 -9.43 -33.26
N ASP A 284 -11.57 -8.62 -33.02
CA ASP A 284 -12.36 -8.68 -31.80
C ASP A 284 -12.99 -10.09 -31.73
N LEU A 285 -12.52 -10.88 -30.77
CA LEU A 285 -13.14 -12.11 -30.27
C LEU A 285 -13.61 -11.83 -28.83
#